data_AF-A0A327MA32-F1
#
_entry.id   AF-A0A327MA32-F1
#
_cell.length_a   1.000
_cell.length_b   1.000
_cell.length_c   1.000
_cell.angle_alpha   90.00
_cell.angle_beta   90.00
_cell.angle_gamma   90.00
#
_symmetry.space_group_name_H-M   'P 1'
#
loop_
_entity.id
_entity.type
_entity.pdbx_description
1 polymer ?
#
loop_
_entity_poly.entity_id
_entity_poly.type
_entity_poly.pdbx_seq_one_letter_code
_entity_poly.pdbx_strand_id
1 'polypeptide(L)'
;MPPPCSRASPTSSSPPPERAAEPLTEPAALSADRRPGRSPRMPTMLLLPAGLALCAASLHDIAARTIPNGLSLAIALLGLGAHLLAGDAAPALLAALGVFLLGLLAWRCGVMGGGDVKLLAACALLAGPATTPDLILAVALAGGLLALLYLGLRPLLAPPGRMRPASLVARALRAEAWRIRRGGPLPYAVAIGLGTFFTLLG
;
A
#
# COMPACT_ATOMS: atom_id res chain seq x y z
N MET A 1 -77.86 67.79 16.42
CA MET A 1 -78.71 66.80 15.72
C MET A 1 -78.14 65.40 15.98
N PRO A 2 -79.01 64.36 16.06
CA PRO A 2 -78.88 63.16 16.89
C PRO A 2 -77.81 62.11 16.45
N PRO A 3 -77.46 61.15 17.34
CA PRO A 3 -76.55 59.99 17.10
C PRO A 3 -77.36 58.83 16.45
N PRO A 4 -76.87 57.59 16.13
CA PRO A 4 -76.26 56.66 17.10
C PRO A 4 -75.40 55.48 16.58
N CYS A 5 -74.98 54.66 17.56
CA CYS A 5 -74.78 53.20 17.51
C CYS A 5 -73.63 52.67 16.63
N SER A 6 -72.73 51.84 17.15
CA SER A 6 -73.06 50.59 17.83
C SER A 6 -71.80 49.92 18.36
N ARG A 7 -71.81 49.57 19.65
CA ARG A 7 -71.48 48.25 20.28
C ARG A 7 -70.24 47.49 19.76
N ALA A 8 -69.42 46.81 20.56
CA ALA A 8 -69.59 46.27 21.90
C ALA A 8 -68.22 46.03 22.55
N SER A 9 -68.23 46.04 23.88
CA SER A 9 -67.34 45.38 24.85
C SER A 9 -67.15 43.86 24.55
N PRO A 10 -66.39 43.03 25.32
CA PRO A 10 -65.71 43.29 26.59
C PRO A 10 -64.29 42.67 26.74
N THR A 11 -63.70 43.03 27.88
CA THR A 11 -62.61 42.38 28.63
C THR A 11 -62.60 40.84 28.61
N SER A 12 -61.41 40.23 28.54
CA SER A 12 -60.91 39.37 29.63
C SER A 12 -59.54 38.77 29.29
N SER A 13 -58.69 38.81 30.31
CA SER A 13 -57.35 38.25 30.40
C SER A 13 -57.38 36.76 30.73
N SER A 14 -56.67 35.94 29.97
CA SER A 14 -55.98 34.70 30.41
C SER A 14 -55.14 34.13 29.24
N PRO A 15 -53.93 33.58 29.50
CA PRO A 15 -53.02 33.11 28.44
C PRO A 15 -53.46 31.76 27.85
N PRO A 16 -53.24 31.52 26.54
CA PRO A 16 -53.50 30.23 25.91
C PRO A 16 -52.37 29.19 26.14
N PRO A 17 -52.65 27.90 25.88
CA PRO A 17 -52.06 26.77 26.58
C PRO A 17 -50.79 26.21 25.94
N GLU A 18 -50.00 25.56 26.81
CA GLU A 18 -49.23 24.33 26.58
C GLU A 18 -49.41 23.72 25.19
N ARG A 19 -48.52 24.09 24.26
CA ARG A 19 -48.31 23.35 23.02
C ARG A 19 -47.12 22.44 23.18
N ALA A 20 -47.46 21.17 23.33
CA ALA A 20 -46.67 20.02 22.92
C ALA A 20 -45.75 20.35 21.74
N ALA A 21 -44.46 20.39 22.02
CA ALA A 21 -43.38 20.34 21.05
C ALA A 21 -42.62 19.02 21.27
N GLU A 22 -43.26 17.91 20.91
CA GLU A 22 -42.57 16.71 20.46
C GLU A 22 -42.68 16.75 18.93
N PRO A 23 -41.58 16.62 18.17
CA PRO A 23 -41.03 15.28 18.02
C PRO A 23 -39.50 15.19 17.82
N LEU A 24 -38.93 14.10 18.32
CA LEU A 24 -37.90 13.31 17.64
C LEU A 24 -36.65 14.05 17.13
N THR A 25 -35.74 14.40 18.04
CA THR A 25 -34.33 14.55 17.68
C THR A 25 -33.69 13.15 17.52
N GLU A 26 -34.13 12.41 16.51
CA GLU A 26 -33.27 11.43 15.84
C GLU A 26 -32.76 12.08 14.55
N PRO A 27 -31.48 12.45 14.51
CA PRO A 27 -30.74 12.40 13.27
C PRO A 27 -29.67 11.31 13.35
N ALA A 28 -29.91 10.28 12.56
CA ALA A 28 -28.88 9.63 11.77
C ALA A 28 -27.83 8.81 12.54
N ALA A 29 -28.30 7.67 13.05
CA ALA A 29 -27.66 6.40 12.69
C ALA A 29 -27.61 6.24 11.15
N LEU A 30 -26.80 7.05 10.44
CA LEU A 30 -26.58 6.91 9.01
C LEU A 30 -25.25 7.57 8.59
N SER A 31 -24.15 6.87 8.85
CA SER A 31 -22.90 6.89 8.05
C SER A 31 -21.78 6.03 8.66
N ALA A 32 -22.04 5.35 9.78
CA ALA A 32 -21.14 4.31 10.28
C ALA A 32 -21.22 2.98 9.50
N ASP A 33 -21.87 2.95 8.33
CA ASP A 33 -21.59 1.95 7.29
C ASP A 33 -20.27 2.31 6.58
N ARG A 34 -19.20 2.53 7.36
CA ARG A 34 -17.86 2.15 6.92
C ARG A 34 -17.87 0.62 6.91
N ARG A 35 -18.53 0.03 5.91
CA ARG A 35 -18.18 -1.33 5.52
C ARG A 35 -16.67 -1.30 5.36
N PRO A 36 -15.90 -2.14 6.08
CA PRO A 36 -14.48 -2.27 5.79
C PRO A 36 -14.39 -2.48 4.29
N GLY A 37 -13.75 -1.49 3.65
CA GLY A 37 -13.72 -1.35 2.21
C GLY A 37 -13.34 -2.69 1.65
N ARG A 38 -14.26 -3.27 0.88
CA ARG A 38 -13.94 -4.43 0.06
C ARG A 38 -12.78 -3.95 -0.80
N SER A 39 -11.56 -4.39 -0.49
CA SER A 39 -10.37 -4.06 -1.25
C SER A 39 -10.75 -4.17 -2.72
N PRO A 40 -10.61 -3.10 -3.54
CA PRO A 40 -10.89 -3.23 -4.96
C PRO A 40 -10.01 -4.36 -5.47
N ARG A 41 -10.61 -5.53 -5.68
CA ARG A 41 -9.90 -6.72 -6.08
C ARG A 41 -9.33 -6.40 -7.44
N MET A 42 -8.01 -6.21 -7.49
CA MET A 42 -7.31 -6.04 -8.74
C MET A 42 -7.72 -7.21 -9.64
N PRO A 43 -8.13 -6.94 -10.89
CA PRO A 43 -8.60 -7.97 -11.79
C PRO A 43 -7.56 -9.10 -11.83
N THR A 44 -7.98 -10.35 -11.67
CA THR A 44 -7.08 -11.51 -11.60
C THR A 44 -6.10 -11.57 -12.79
N MET A 45 -6.48 -10.97 -13.92
CA MET A 45 -5.67 -10.78 -15.12
C MET A 45 -4.36 -9.99 -14.89
N LEU A 46 -4.31 -9.09 -13.90
CA LEU A 46 -3.13 -8.29 -13.56
C LEU A 46 -2.18 -9.01 -12.59
N LEU A 47 -2.68 -9.99 -11.82
CA LEU A 47 -1.89 -10.72 -10.82
C LEU A 47 -0.79 -11.57 -11.46
N LEU A 48 -1.09 -12.27 -12.56
CA LEU A 48 -0.14 -13.15 -13.23
C LEU A 48 1.06 -12.39 -13.82
N PRO A 49 0.87 -11.33 -14.65
CA PRO A 49 2.00 -10.57 -15.18
C PRO A 49 2.77 -9.82 -14.07
N ALA A 50 2.08 -9.25 -13.07
CA ALA A 50 2.74 -8.60 -11.94
C ALA A 50 3.58 -9.61 -11.12
N GLY A 51 3.02 -10.78 -10.81
CA GLY A 51 3.72 -11.85 -10.11
C GLY A 51 4.96 -12.34 -10.87
N LEU A 52 4.85 -12.55 -12.19
CA LEU A 52 5.98 -12.93 -13.03
C LEU A 52 7.09 -11.86 -13.02
N ALA A 53 6.73 -10.58 -13.13
CA ALA A 53 7.69 -9.48 -13.08
C ALA A 53 8.38 -9.36 -11.72
N LEU A 54 7.65 -9.54 -10.61
CA LEU A 54 8.19 -9.52 -9.26
C LEU A 54 9.09 -10.73 -8.97
N CYS A 55 8.72 -11.92 -9.47
CA CYS A 55 9.58 -13.10 -9.43
C CYS A 55 10.88 -12.85 -10.21
N ALA A 56 10.79 -12.31 -11.43
CA ALA A 56 11.97 -11.97 -12.22
C ALA A 56 12.87 -10.93 -11.51
N ALA A 57 12.26 -9.90 -10.90
CA ALA A 57 13.00 -8.89 -10.13
C ALA A 57 13.69 -9.51 -8.91
N SER A 58 13.01 -10.42 -8.20
CA SER A 58 13.56 -11.14 -7.04
C SER A 58 14.72 -12.05 -7.42
N LEU A 59 14.58 -12.83 -8.49
CA LEU A 59 15.65 -13.70 -9.01
C LEU A 59 16.86 -12.87 -9.44
N HIS A 60 16.63 -11.74 -10.11
CA HIS A 60 17.69 -10.86 -10.57
C HIS A 60 18.38 -10.12 -9.41
N ASP A 61 17.64 -9.73 -8.38
CA ASP A 61 18.20 -9.12 -7.17
C ASP A 61 19.09 -10.12 -6.42
N ILE A 62 18.63 -11.37 -6.22
CA ILE A 62 19.44 -12.43 -5.60
C ILE A 62 20.72 -12.70 -6.42
N ALA A 63 20.60 -12.81 -7.74
CA ALA A 63 21.72 -13.15 -8.61
C ALA A 63 22.73 -12.00 -8.77
N ALA A 64 22.26 -10.81 -9.13
CA ALA A 64 23.06 -9.69 -9.60
C ALA A 64 23.09 -8.48 -8.66
N ARG A 65 22.24 -8.43 -7.62
CA ARG A 65 22.11 -7.28 -6.69
C ARG A 65 21.80 -5.97 -7.39
N THR A 66 21.13 -6.08 -8.52
CA THR A 66 20.67 -4.95 -9.32
C THR A 66 19.24 -5.24 -9.72
N ILE A 67 18.32 -4.29 -9.54
CA ILE A 67 16.99 -4.41 -10.11
C ILE A 67 17.03 -3.78 -11.51
N PRO A 68 16.69 -4.53 -12.58
CA PRO A 68 16.62 -3.98 -13.92
C PRO A 68 15.56 -2.86 -13.97
N ASN A 69 15.94 -1.67 -14.42
CA ASN A 69 15.01 -0.54 -14.57
C ASN A 69 13.79 -0.92 -15.45
N GLY A 70 13.99 -1.82 -16.42
CA GLY A 70 12.93 -2.31 -17.29
C GLY A 70 11.81 -3.07 -16.56
N LEU A 71 12.12 -3.80 -15.48
CA LEU A 71 11.10 -4.50 -14.69
C LEU A 71 10.26 -3.52 -13.86
N SER A 72 10.91 -2.56 -13.20
CA SER A 72 10.20 -1.50 -12.49
C SER A 72 9.32 -0.69 -13.44
N LEU A 73 9.81 -0.38 -14.64
CA LEU A 73 9.02 0.32 -15.66
C LEU A 73 7.83 -0.51 -16.14
N ALA A 74 8.02 -1.82 -16.39
CA ALA A 74 6.94 -2.70 -16.82
C ALA A 74 5.81 -2.76 -15.77
N ILE A 75 6.16 -2.89 -14.49
CA ILE A 75 5.18 -2.88 -13.38
C ILE A 75 4.47 -1.52 -13.29
N ALA A 76 5.20 -0.42 -13.43
CA ALA A 76 4.63 0.92 -13.39
C ALA A 76 3.65 1.15 -14.56
N LEU A 77 4.01 0.74 -15.78
CA LEU A 77 3.14 0.84 -16.95
C LEU A 77 1.89 -0.02 -16.82
N LEU A 78 2.04 -1.22 -16.24
CA LEU A 78 0.92 -2.11 -15.96
C LEU A 78 -0.07 -1.47 -14.98
N GLY A 79 0.43 -0.92 -13.87
CA GLY A 79 -0.39 -0.20 -12.88
C GLY A 79 -1.04 1.04 -13.47
N LEU A 80 -0.27 1.86 -14.18
CA LEU A 80 -0.79 3.06 -14.84
C LEU A 80 -1.89 2.72 -15.85
N GLY A 81 -1.71 1.68 -16.67
CA GLY A 81 -2.72 1.22 -17.62
C GLY A 81 -4.01 0.78 -16.92
N ALA A 82 -3.91 0.05 -15.82
CA ALA A 82 -5.07 -0.37 -15.03
C ALA A 82 -5.85 0.83 -14.47
N HIS A 83 -5.14 1.82 -13.89
CA HIS A 83 -5.77 3.01 -13.33
C HIS A 83 -6.28 4.01 -14.38
N LEU A 84 -5.68 4.06 -15.56
CA LEU A 84 -6.22 4.83 -16.69
C LEU A 84 -7.56 4.25 -17.17
N LEU A 85 -7.67 2.93 -17.23
CA LEU A 85 -8.92 2.25 -17.61
C LEU A 85 -10.00 2.39 -16.52
N ALA A 86 -9.61 2.45 -15.25
CA ALA A 86 -10.52 2.65 -14.12
C ALA A 86 -10.89 4.13 -13.87
N GLY A 87 -10.18 5.08 -14.48
CA GLY A 87 -10.43 6.52 -14.34
C GLY A 87 -9.85 7.16 -13.08
N ASP A 88 -8.94 6.47 -12.37
CA ASP A 88 -8.35 6.88 -11.09
C ASP A 88 -6.81 6.99 -11.14
N ALA A 89 -6.24 7.24 -12.32
CA ALA A 89 -4.80 7.39 -12.52
C ALA A 89 -4.16 8.52 -11.70
N ALA A 90 -4.85 9.66 -11.52
CA ALA A 90 -4.32 10.80 -10.79
C ALA A 90 -4.00 10.47 -9.31
N PRO A 91 -4.94 9.93 -8.50
CA PRO A 91 -4.64 9.57 -7.12
C PRO A 91 -3.64 8.41 -7.01
N ALA A 92 -3.62 7.47 -7.96
CA ALA A 92 -2.61 6.39 -8.00
C ALA A 92 -1.19 6.92 -8.26
N LEU A 93 -1.04 7.87 -9.20
CA LEU A 93 0.22 8.56 -9.45
C LEU A 93 0.70 9.37 -8.25
N LEU A 94 -0.22 10.04 -7.54
CA LEU A 94 0.12 10.79 -6.33
C LEU A 94 0.63 9.88 -5.21
N ALA A 95 -0.02 8.72 -5.01
CA ALA A 95 0.44 7.72 -4.05
C ALA A 95 1.82 7.16 -4.41
N ALA A 96 2.03 6.79 -5.68
CA ALA A 96 3.31 6.31 -6.17
C ALA A 96 4.43 7.36 -6.02
N LEU A 97 4.12 8.63 -6.29
CA LEU A 97 5.06 9.74 -6.09
C LEU A 97 5.41 9.92 -4.62
N GLY A 98 4.43 9.87 -3.72
CA GLY A 98 4.66 9.93 -2.27
C GLY A 98 5.60 8.82 -1.80
N VAL A 99 5.34 7.58 -2.24
CA VAL A 99 6.21 6.42 -1.95
C VAL A 99 7.62 6.60 -2.54
N PHE A 100 7.72 7.11 -3.76
CA PHE A 100 9.00 7.38 -4.40
C PHE A 100 9.82 8.42 -3.63
N LEU A 101 9.20 9.52 -3.18
CA LEU A 101 9.87 10.57 -2.42
C LEU A 101 10.34 10.09 -1.05
N LEU A 102 9.51 9.30 -0.35
CA LEU A 102 9.89 8.66 0.90
C LEU A 102 11.05 7.68 0.71
N GLY A 103 10.96 6.85 -0.33
CA GLY A 103 12.04 5.92 -0.70
C GLY A 103 13.31 6.66 -1.13
N LEU A 104 13.20 7.79 -1.82
CA LEU A 104 14.34 8.62 -2.21
C LEU A 104 15.08 9.17 -0.99
N LEU A 105 14.34 9.56 0.06
CA LEU A 105 14.93 9.95 1.34
C LEU A 105 15.65 8.77 2.00
N ALA A 106 15.03 7.58 2.02
CA ALA A 106 15.66 6.36 2.55
C ALA A 106 16.93 5.98 1.77
N TRP A 107 16.94 6.13 0.44
CA TRP A 107 18.12 5.93 -0.40
C TRP A 107 19.22 6.96 -0.09
N ARG A 108 18.85 8.23 0.11
CA ARG A 108 19.80 9.27 0.51
C ARG A 108 20.46 8.96 1.85
N CYS A 109 19.70 8.39 2.79
CA CYS A 109 20.21 7.95 4.09
C CYS A 109 21.00 6.63 4.03
N GLY A 110 21.14 6.01 2.85
CA GLY A 110 21.87 4.74 2.68
C GLY A 110 21.14 3.52 3.24
N VAL A 111 19.85 3.64 3.56
CA VAL A 111 19.04 2.54 4.12
C VAL A 111 18.63 1.53 3.05
N MET A 112 18.39 2.00 1.82
CA MET A 112 17.77 1.23 0.74
C MET A 112 18.43 1.54 -0.60
N GLY A 113 18.48 0.57 -1.52
CA GLY A 113 19.04 0.77 -2.85
C GLY A 113 18.10 1.60 -3.75
N GLY A 114 18.67 2.40 -4.66
CA GLY A 114 17.86 3.21 -5.57
C GLY A 114 17.01 2.37 -6.55
N GLY A 115 17.43 1.14 -6.85
CA GLY A 115 16.63 0.18 -7.60
C GLY A 115 15.37 -0.23 -6.84
N ASP A 116 15.50 -0.49 -5.54
CA ASP A 116 14.39 -0.92 -4.69
C ASP A 116 13.35 0.20 -4.55
N VAL A 117 13.80 1.45 -4.45
CA VAL A 117 12.91 2.63 -4.39
C VAL A 117 12.04 2.73 -5.62
N LYS A 118 12.62 2.54 -6.81
CA LYS A 118 11.88 2.55 -8.08
C LYS A 118 10.89 1.39 -8.16
N LEU A 119 11.30 0.20 -7.71
CA LEU A 119 10.43 -0.97 -7.69
C LEU A 119 9.25 -0.77 -6.73
N LEU A 120 9.50 -0.28 -5.52
CA LEU A 120 8.45 -0.03 -4.53
C LEU A 120 7.47 1.04 -5.00
N ALA A 121 7.95 2.11 -5.64
CA ALA A 121 7.09 3.13 -6.26
C ALA A 121 6.24 2.55 -7.40
N ALA A 122 6.81 1.67 -8.23
CA ALA A 122 6.05 0.98 -9.27
C ALA A 122 4.98 0.06 -8.68
N CYS A 123 5.28 -0.66 -7.60
CA CYS A 123 4.30 -1.49 -6.88
C CYS A 123 3.20 -0.65 -6.23
N ALA A 124 3.52 0.53 -5.69
CA ALA A 124 2.52 1.45 -5.15
C ALA A 124 1.60 1.98 -6.25
N LEU A 125 2.13 2.28 -7.44
CA LEU A 125 1.33 2.64 -8.61
C LEU A 125 0.43 1.49 -9.07
N LEU A 126 0.91 0.26 -8.98
CA LEU A 126 0.11 -0.92 -9.31
C LEU A 126 -0.97 -1.21 -8.26
N ALA A 127 -0.68 -1.03 -6.98
CA ALA A 127 -1.62 -1.30 -5.90
C ALA A 127 -2.72 -0.24 -5.83
N GLY A 128 -2.34 1.03 -6.04
CA GLY A 128 -3.23 2.18 -5.93
C GLY A 128 -3.22 2.81 -4.53
N PRO A 129 -3.88 3.97 -4.37
CA PRO A 129 -3.76 4.80 -3.17
C PRO A 129 -4.37 4.14 -1.91
N ALA A 130 -5.46 3.39 -2.06
CA ALA A 130 -6.16 2.77 -0.94
C ALA A 130 -5.35 1.64 -0.27
N THR A 131 -4.58 0.89 -1.06
CA THR A 131 -3.81 -0.29 -0.64
C THR A 131 -2.33 0.04 -0.40
N THR A 132 -1.87 1.23 -0.77
CA THR A 132 -0.48 1.68 -0.55
C THR A 132 -0.03 1.59 0.93
N PRO A 133 -0.83 1.97 1.95
CA PRO A 133 -0.43 1.82 3.34
C PRO A 133 -0.20 0.36 3.74
N ASP A 134 -1.11 -0.53 3.33
CA ASP A 134 -1.01 -1.97 3.56
C ASP A 134 0.21 -2.54 2.84
N LEU A 135 0.54 -2.04 1.64
CA LEU A 135 1.72 -2.43 0.89
C LEU A 135 2.99 -2.08 1.67
N ILE A 136 3.11 -0.85 2.16
CA ILE A 136 4.27 -0.41 2.94
C ILE A 136 4.42 -1.29 4.18
N LEU A 137 3.33 -1.56 4.90
CA LEU A 137 3.35 -2.41 6.07
C LEU A 137 3.76 -3.85 5.74
N ALA A 138 3.18 -4.44 4.69
CA ALA A 138 3.48 -5.80 4.25
C ALA A 138 4.95 -5.93 3.81
N VAL A 139 5.48 -4.95 3.06
CA VAL A 139 6.89 -4.90 2.65
C VAL A 139 7.81 -4.72 3.86
N ALA A 140 7.45 -3.87 4.82
CA ALA A 140 8.22 -3.68 6.05
C ALA A 140 8.28 -4.97 6.89
N LEU A 141 7.15 -5.68 7.04
CA LEU A 141 7.08 -6.96 7.74
C LEU A 141 7.88 -8.05 7.00
N ALA A 142 7.73 -8.16 5.68
CA ALA A 142 8.49 -9.10 4.87
C ALA A 142 9.99 -8.82 4.92
N GLY A 143 10.40 -7.56 4.87
CA GLY A 143 11.79 -7.12 4.99
C GLY A 143 12.37 -7.40 6.38
N GLY A 144 11.60 -7.15 7.44
CA GLY A 144 11.97 -7.47 8.82
C GLY A 144 12.16 -8.97 9.03
N LEU A 145 11.23 -9.79 8.54
CA LEU A 145 11.35 -11.24 8.58
C LEU A 145 12.58 -11.74 7.80
N LEU A 146 12.82 -11.18 6.61
CA LEU A 146 13.99 -11.48 5.80
C LEU A 146 15.30 -11.11 6.53
N ALA A 147 15.33 -9.96 7.20
CA ALA A 147 16.48 -9.53 8.01
C ALA A 147 16.74 -10.48 9.19
N LEU A 148 15.69 -10.90 9.90
CA LEU A 148 15.80 -11.87 11.00
C LEU A 148 16.29 -13.23 10.50
N LEU A 149 15.77 -13.70 9.36
CA LEU A 149 16.22 -14.93 8.74
C LEU A 149 17.71 -14.86 8.40
N TYR A 150 18.17 -13.77 7.77
CA TYR A 150 19.58 -13.59 7.42
C TYR A 150 20.48 -13.53 8.65
N LEU A 151 20.04 -12.85 9.71
CA LEU A 151 20.77 -12.77 10.97
C LEU A 151 20.86 -14.14 11.66
N GLY A 152 19.78 -14.92 11.66
CA GLY A 152 19.72 -16.27 12.22
C GLY A 152 20.52 -17.31 11.43
N LEU A 153 20.55 -17.20 10.09
CA LEU A 153 21.35 -18.08 9.23
C LEU A 153 22.85 -17.78 9.29
N ARG A 154 23.24 -16.55 9.62
CA ARG A 154 24.64 -16.12 9.67
C ARG A 154 25.55 -17.04 10.50
N PRO A 155 25.22 -17.44 11.75
CA PRO A 155 26.04 -18.38 12.52
C PRO A 155 25.99 -19.84 12.01
N LEU A 156 24.93 -20.22 11.30
CA LEU A 156 24.72 -21.59 10.81
C LEU A 156 25.45 -21.88 9.49
N LEU A 157 25.81 -20.83 8.73
CA LEU A 157 26.43 -20.96 7.42
C LEU A 157 27.94 -21.26 7.54
N ALA A 158 28.31 -22.48 7.16
CA ALA A 158 29.71 -22.89 7.05
C ALA A 158 30.46 -22.05 5.99
N PRO A 159 31.79 -21.86 6.14
CA PRO A 159 32.60 -21.21 5.12
C PRO A 159 32.45 -21.94 3.78
N PRO A 160 32.24 -21.22 2.66
CA PRO A 160 32.07 -21.87 1.37
C PRO A 160 33.34 -22.65 0.97
N GLY A 161 33.25 -23.98 0.93
CA GLY A 161 34.38 -24.88 0.67
C GLY A 161 35.00 -24.70 -0.71
N ARG A 162 36.31 -24.93 -0.90
CA ARG A 162 37.11 -24.46 -2.07
C ARG A 162 36.67 -24.95 -3.46
N MET A 163 35.76 -25.93 -3.54
CA MET A 163 35.33 -26.56 -4.80
C MET A 163 34.51 -25.61 -5.67
N ARG A 164 34.78 -25.58 -6.98
CA ARG A 164 34.03 -24.75 -7.95
C ARG A 164 32.63 -25.36 -8.13
N PRO A 165 31.53 -24.61 -7.90
CA PRO A 165 30.20 -25.19 -7.99
C PRO A 165 29.86 -25.56 -9.43
N ALA A 166 29.25 -26.73 -9.63
CA ALA A 166 28.94 -27.27 -10.96
C ALA A 166 27.76 -26.58 -11.66
N SER A 167 26.86 -25.92 -10.89
CA SER A 167 25.67 -25.26 -11.42
C SER A 167 25.62 -23.75 -11.10
N LEU A 168 24.91 -22.99 -11.94
CA LEU A 168 24.67 -21.56 -11.71
C LEU A 168 23.92 -21.31 -10.39
N VAL A 169 22.98 -22.19 -10.03
CA VAL A 169 22.25 -22.13 -8.75
C VAL A 169 23.19 -22.35 -7.57
N ALA A 170 24.07 -23.34 -7.63
CA ALA A 170 25.05 -23.57 -6.56
C ALA A 170 26.05 -22.42 -6.44
N ARG A 171 26.39 -21.74 -7.54
CA ARG A 171 27.18 -20.49 -7.52
C ARG A 171 26.42 -19.35 -6.84
N ALA A 172 25.14 -19.17 -7.14
CA ALA A 172 24.31 -18.13 -6.53
C ALA A 172 24.13 -18.36 -5.03
N LEU A 173 23.78 -19.59 -4.60
CA LEU A 173 23.63 -19.94 -3.19
C LEU A 173 24.93 -19.76 -2.41
N ARG A 174 26.07 -20.11 -3.00
CA ARG A 174 27.39 -19.90 -2.40
C ARG A 174 27.72 -18.41 -2.27
N ALA A 175 27.43 -17.62 -3.30
CA ALA A 175 27.61 -16.17 -3.25
C ALA A 175 26.74 -15.55 -2.15
N GLU A 176 25.49 -16.02 -2.03
CA GLU A 176 24.56 -15.55 -1.02
C GLU A 176 24.99 -15.95 0.41
N ALA A 177 25.40 -17.20 0.62
CA ALA A 177 25.99 -17.65 1.89
C ALA A 177 27.21 -16.81 2.30
N TRP A 178 28.06 -16.47 1.33
CA TRP A 178 29.22 -15.61 1.58
C TRP A 178 28.82 -14.18 1.94
N ARG A 179 27.81 -13.61 1.27
CA ARG A 179 27.24 -12.28 1.57
C ARG A 179 26.63 -12.24 2.96
N ILE A 180 25.81 -13.23 3.33
CA ILE A 180 25.19 -13.33 4.67
C ILE A 180 26.27 -13.33 5.76
N ARG A 181 27.34 -14.13 5.57
CA ARG A 181 28.45 -14.18 6.54
C ARG A 181 29.17 -12.84 6.70
N ARG A 182 29.36 -12.09 5.61
CA ARG A 182 30.02 -10.78 5.60
C ARG A 182 29.08 -9.61 5.95
N GLY A 183 27.81 -9.86 6.23
CA GLY A 183 26.83 -8.80 6.48
C GLY A 183 26.54 -7.96 5.23
N GLY A 184 26.53 -8.60 4.06
CA GLY A 184 26.16 -7.96 2.81
C GLY A 184 24.70 -7.47 2.83
N PRO A 185 24.33 -6.59 1.89
CA PRO A 185 22.97 -6.05 1.79
C PRO A 185 21.92 -7.17 1.64
N LEU A 186 20.67 -6.91 2.00
CA LEU A 186 19.56 -7.86 1.86
C LEU A 186 18.93 -7.76 0.45
N PRO A 187 18.43 -8.86 -0.14
CA PRO A 187 17.71 -8.79 -1.41
C PRO A 187 16.30 -8.23 -1.18
N TYR A 188 16.19 -6.91 -1.20
CA TYR A 188 14.97 -6.19 -0.83
C TYR A 188 13.86 -6.37 -1.87
N ALA A 189 14.18 -6.74 -3.12
CA ALA A 189 13.18 -7.05 -4.14
C ALA A 189 12.28 -8.23 -3.73
N VAL A 190 12.81 -9.19 -2.94
CA VAL A 190 12.04 -10.32 -2.42
C VAL A 190 10.99 -9.84 -1.42
N ALA A 191 11.37 -8.92 -0.53
CA ALA A 191 10.44 -8.33 0.44
C ALA A 191 9.37 -7.49 -0.25
N ILE A 192 9.76 -6.67 -1.25
CA ILE A 192 8.82 -5.90 -2.07
C ILE A 192 7.85 -6.83 -2.80
N GLY A 193 8.37 -7.90 -3.43
CA GLY A 193 7.58 -8.88 -4.16
C GLY A 193 6.56 -9.58 -3.29
N LEU A 194 6.98 -10.09 -2.12
CA LEU A 194 6.10 -10.76 -1.16
C LEU A 194 5.04 -9.81 -0.61
N GLY A 195 5.43 -8.60 -0.22
CA GLY A 195 4.49 -7.60 0.28
C GLY A 195 3.45 -7.23 -0.78
N THR A 196 3.90 -6.97 -2.01
CA THR A 196 3.01 -6.65 -3.14
C THR A 196 2.04 -7.79 -3.43
N PHE A 197 2.54 -9.02 -3.50
CA PHE A 197 1.68 -10.19 -3.72
C PHE A 197 0.64 -10.34 -2.61
N PHE A 198 1.05 -10.24 -1.35
CA PHE A 198 0.14 -10.32 -0.20
C PHE A 198 -0.96 -9.25 -0.28
N THR A 199 -0.60 -7.99 -0.57
CA THR A 199 -1.58 -6.91 -0.67
C THR A 199 -2.52 -7.00 -1.86
N LEU A 200 -2.09 -7.64 -2.94
CA LEU A 200 -2.95 -7.83 -4.11
C LEU A 200 -3.90 -9.04 -3.93
N LEU A 201 -3.59 -9.96 -3.01
CA LEU A 201 -4.43 -11.13 -2.70
C LEU A 201 -5.44 -10.89 -1.56
N GLY A 202 -5.10 -10.02 -0.59
CA GLY A 202 -5.94 -9.68 0.57
C GLY A 202 -7.07 -8.72 0.26
#